data_AF-A0A7X7G5M0-F1
#
_entry.id   AF-A0A7X7G5M0-F1
#
_cell.length_a   1.000
_cell.length_b   1.000
_cell.length_c   1.000
_cell.angle_alpha   90.00
_cell.angle_beta   90.00
_cell.angle_gamma   90.00
#
_symmetry.space_group_name_H-M   'P 1'
#
loop_
_entity.id
_entity.type
_entity.pdbx_description
1 polymer ?
#
loop_
_entity_poly.entity_id
_entity_poly.type
_entity_poly.pdbx_seq_one_letter_code
_entity_poly.pdbx_strand_id
1 'polypeptide(L)'
;MPEAAILELIRARLGLDAASIGADCVLRAIERRMKLTCRADSAEYGAFAAESPGELDALIDELVVPETWFFRDREPFRLLARVAAEKWRTAPRVRVLSAPCSTGEEAYSIAITLAESGLRADRMRVDAADISARALDAARGGLYGPASFRGHALERHARWFEPADKGMRVRPAAADCVRFFKANIADPAFGANEPPYHAIFCRNLLIYLTAEARARVLANMDRLLMPGGLLVCGHAEMGIVRALGHPFAPQPGAFACFKPERGSRARPAPEPPMLPAATPANARDKIPGPREKQQARGNASRKPAPEAAPQQPSLERIRALADQGHLAQARRICLDFIAANPPDPEAFFLLGLIHEAAGHPDEAEEAYGKALYLAPAHVQTLVNLLLLCERRGAKDQARVLRKRIERIEGRGSRREGRGERG
;
A
#
# COMPACT_ATOMS: atom_id res chain seq x y z
N MET A 1 -19.12 -11.19 -22.79
CA MET A 1 -17.72 -11.62 -22.75
C MET A 1 -17.60 -12.67 -21.65
N PRO A 2 -17.20 -13.92 -21.96
CA PRO A 2 -17.07 -15.00 -20.97
C PRO A 2 -16.20 -14.63 -19.76
N GLU A 3 -15.21 -13.76 -19.98
CA GLU A 3 -14.32 -13.22 -18.96
C GLU A 3 -15.07 -12.42 -17.89
N ALA A 4 -16.19 -11.78 -18.24
CA ALA A 4 -17.00 -11.03 -17.28
C ALA A 4 -17.54 -11.92 -16.16
N ALA A 5 -17.90 -13.17 -16.45
CA ALA A 5 -18.35 -14.11 -15.43
C ALA A 5 -17.22 -14.47 -14.45
N ILE A 6 -15.99 -14.65 -14.96
CA ILE A 6 -14.81 -14.92 -14.13
C ILE A 6 -14.47 -13.70 -13.26
N LEU A 7 -14.55 -12.50 -13.83
CA LEU A 7 -14.35 -11.25 -13.09
C LEU A 7 -15.37 -11.08 -11.96
N GLU A 8 -16.64 -11.43 -12.20
CA GLU A 8 -17.65 -11.43 -11.14
C GLU A 8 -17.38 -12.48 -10.06
N LEU A 9 -16.88 -13.67 -10.40
CA LEU A 9 -16.44 -14.65 -9.39
C LEU A 9 -15.30 -14.10 -8.52
N ILE A 10 -14.29 -13.48 -9.13
CA ILE A 10 -13.17 -12.84 -8.41
C ILE A 10 -13.68 -11.70 -7.52
N ARG A 11 -14.55 -10.84 -8.06
CA ARG A 11 -15.16 -9.73 -7.33
C ARG A 11 -15.98 -10.24 -6.14
N ALA A 12 -16.82 -11.24 -6.33
CA ALA A 12 -17.65 -11.82 -5.28
C ALA A 12 -16.81 -12.50 -4.19
N ARG A 13 -15.74 -13.21 -4.57
CA ARG A 13 -14.92 -13.98 -3.63
C ARG A 13 -13.93 -13.12 -2.85
N LEU A 14 -13.29 -12.16 -3.52
CA LEU A 14 -12.20 -11.36 -2.97
C LEU A 14 -12.58 -9.93 -2.66
N GLY A 15 -13.59 -9.39 -3.33
CA GLY A 15 -13.88 -7.96 -3.32
C GLY A 15 -12.87 -7.13 -4.12
N LEU A 16 -12.05 -7.77 -4.96
CA LEU A 16 -11.06 -7.11 -5.81
C LEU A 16 -11.74 -6.33 -6.95
N ASP A 17 -11.15 -5.19 -7.27
CA ASP A 17 -11.48 -4.40 -8.44
C ASP A 17 -10.51 -4.76 -9.57
N ALA A 18 -11.03 -5.40 -10.62
CA ALA A 18 -10.25 -5.83 -11.77
C ALA A 18 -9.56 -4.66 -12.50
N ALA A 19 -10.17 -3.47 -12.49
CA ALA A 19 -9.56 -2.27 -13.06
C ALA A 19 -8.31 -1.83 -12.29
N SER A 20 -8.27 -2.07 -10.98
CA SER A 20 -7.14 -1.73 -10.12
C SER A 20 -5.96 -2.71 -10.22
N ILE A 21 -6.19 -3.94 -10.71
CA ILE A 21 -5.15 -4.96 -10.94
C ILE A 21 -4.60 -4.91 -12.37
N GLY A 22 -5.39 -4.33 -13.29
CA GLY A 22 -5.09 -4.27 -14.72
C GLY A 22 -5.70 -5.44 -15.47
N ALA A 23 -6.51 -5.14 -16.48
CA ALA A 23 -7.23 -6.16 -17.27
C ALA A 23 -6.28 -7.20 -17.87
N ASP A 24 -5.13 -6.78 -18.38
CA ASP A 24 -4.13 -7.68 -18.98
C ASP A 24 -3.53 -8.66 -17.97
N CYS A 25 -3.36 -8.25 -16.72
CA CYS A 25 -2.88 -9.13 -15.66
C CYS A 25 -3.90 -10.25 -15.40
N VAL A 26 -5.17 -9.88 -15.31
CA VAL A 26 -6.26 -10.82 -15.08
C VAL A 26 -6.42 -11.79 -16.25
N LEU A 27 -6.37 -11.30 -17.49
CA LEU A 27 -6.44 -12.14 -18.69
C LEU A 27 -5.27 -13.13 -18.75
N ARG A 28 -4.04 -12.68 -18.50
CA ARG A 28 -2.86 -13.58 -18.46
C ARG A 28 -3.00 -14.67 -17.39
N ALA A 29 -3.52 -14.32 -16.21
CA ALA A 29 -3.78 -15.29 -15.15
C ALA A 29 -4.80 -16.34 -15.60
N ILE A 30 -5.92 -15.91 -16.18
CA ILE A 30 -6.97 -16.79 -16.74
C ILE A 30 -6.37 -17.71 -17.81
N GLU A 31 -5.66 -17.17 -18.80
CA GLU A 31 -5.02 -17.96 -19.86
C GLU A 31 -4.05 -19.00 -19.31
N ARG A 32 -3.26 -18.65 -18.29
CA ARG A 32 -2.34 -19.59 -17.65
C ARG A 32 -3.08 -20.71 -16.94
N ARG A 33 -4.13 -20.38 -16.19
CA ARG A 33 -4.96 -21.37 -15.50
C ARG A 33 -5.72 -22.28 -16.48
N MET A 34 -6.24 -21.74 -17.57
CA MET A 34 -6.83 -22.52 -18.67
C MET A 34 -5.86 -23.57 -19.23
N LYS A 35 -4.61 -23.17 -19.50
CA LYS A 35 -3.58 -24.10 -19.98
C LYS A 35 -3.26 -25.20 -18.97
N LEU A 36 -3.18 -24.86 -17.68
CA LEU A 36 -2.88 -25.82 -16.61
C LEU A 36 -4.04 -26.80 -16.35
N THR A 37 -5.27 -26.39 -16.63
CA THR A 37 -6.49 -27.18 -16.42
C THR A 37 -7.05 -27.79 -17.70
N CYS A 38 -6.34 -27.61 -18.82
CA CYS A 38 -6.72 -28.09 -20.15
C CYS A 38 -8.11 -27.63 -20.61
N ARG A 39 -8.47 -26.36 -20.35
CA ARG A 39 -9.74 -25.76 -20.79
C ARG A 39 -9.57 -25.06 -22.14
N ALA A 40 -10.52 -25.26 -23.04
CA ALA A 40 -10.44 -24.80 -24.42
C ALA A 40 -10.65 -23.28 -24.55
N ASP A 41 -11.54 -22.71 -23.74
CA ASP A 41 -11.85 -21.29 -23.76
C ASP A 41 -12.22 -20.74 -22.35
N SER A 42 -12.34 -19.41 -22.28
CA SER A 42 -12.70 -18.69 -21.05
C SER A 42 -14.08 -19.08 -20.50
N ALA A 43 -15.02 -19.50 -21.35
CA ALA A 43 -16.35 -19.89 -20.90
C ALA A 43 -16.32 -21.25 -20.17
N GLU A 44 -15.65 -22.23 -20.77
CA GLU A 44 -15.42 -23.55 -20.15
C GLU A 44 -14.66 -23.41 -18.84
N TYR A 45 -13.61 -22.57 -18.83
CA TYR A 45 -12.85 -22.31 -17.62
C TYR A 45 -13.65 -21.60 -16.54
N GLY A 46 -14.48 -20.60 -16.90
CA GLY A 46 -15.33 -19.90 -15.96
C GLY A 46 -16.35 -20.82 -15.28
N ALA A 47 -16.98 -21.73 -16.03
CA ALA A 47 -17.87 -22.75 -15.46
C ALA A 47 -17.12 -23.69 -14.52
N PHE A 48 -15.95 -24.18 -14.93
CA PHE A 48 -15.12 -25.05 -14.10
C PHE A 48 -14.66 -24.38 -12.80
N ALA A 49 -14.20 -23.12 -12.87
CA ALA A 49 -13.76 -22.35 -11.71
C ALA A 49 -14.91 -22.05 -10.73
N ALA A 50 -16.14 -21.88 -11.22
CA ALA A 50 -17.33 -21.68 -10.38
C ALA A 50 -17.67 -22.92 -9.55
N GLU A 51 -17.48 -24.12 -10.11
CA GLU A 51 -17.81 -25.40 -9.48
C GLU A 51 -16.64 -25.99 -8.66
N SER A 52 -15.42 -25.49 -8.87
CA SER A 52 -14.21 -25.97 -8.21
C SER A 52 -13.60 -24.90 -7.30
N PRO A 53 -13.90 -24.94 -5.98
CA PRO A 53 -13.30 -24.00 -5.02
C PRO A 53 -11.77 -24.00 -5.04
N GLY A 54 -11.16 -25.16 -5.26
CA GLY A 54 -9.70 -25.29 -5.36
C GLY A 54 -9.12 -24.61 -6.61
N GLU A 55 -9.83 -24.63 -7.74
CA GLU A 55 -9.39 -23.91 -8.94
C GLU A 55 -9.54 -22.40 -8.77
N LEU A 56 -10.64 -21.96 -8.17
CA LEU A 56 -10.83 -20.55 -7.87
C LEU A 56 -9.72 -20.03 -6.93
N ASP A 57 -9.37 -20.80 -5.89
CA ASP A 57 -8.22 -20.50 -5.02
C ASP A 57 -6.90 -20.41 -5.82
N ALA A 58 -6.69 -21.30 -6.78
CA ALA A 58 -5.48 -21.30 -7.61
C ALA A 58 -5.43 -20.12 -8.60
N LEU A 59 -6.56 -19.66 -9.11
CA LEU A 59 -6.67 -18.42 -9.89
C LEU A 59 -6.37 -17.20 -9.04
N ILE A 60 -6.93 -17.15 -7.84
CA ILE A 60 -6.69 -16.08 -6.86
C ILE A 60 -5.20 -15.97 -6.55
N ASP A 61 -4.55 -17.11 -6.30
CA ASP A 61 -3.12 -17.19 -6.06
C ASP A 61 -2.28 -16.69 -7.26
N GLU A 62 -2.79 -16.74 -8.49
CA GLU A 62 -2.11 -16.18 -9.66
C GLU A 62 -2.25 -14.65 -9.74
N LEU A 63 -3.36 -14.11 -9.24
CA LEU A 63 -3.69 -12.68 -9.29
C LEU A 63 -3.09 -11.87 -8.14
N VAL A 64 -2.93 -12.50 -6.97
CA VAL A 64 -2.35 -11.84 -5.80
C VAL A 64 -0.83 -11.80 -5.98
N VAL A 65 -0.28 -10.59 -6.10
CA VAL A 65 1.18 -10.36 -6.20
C VAL A 65 1.77 -10.32 -4.78
N PRO A 66 2.59 -11.31 -4.36
CA PRO A 66 3.20 -11.31 -3.04
C PRO A 66 4.48 -10.48 -3.03
N GLU A 67 4.37 -9.15 -3.13
CA GLU A 67 5.50 -8.26 -2.87
C GLU A 67 5.49 -7.81 -1.41
N THR A 68 6.27 -8.49 -0.58
CA THR A 68 6.48 -8.15 0.83
C THR A 68 7.93 -8.38 1.24
N TRP A 69 8.38 -7.70 2.29
CA TRP A 69 9.73 -7.82 2.83
C TRP A 69 9.75 -7.39 4.30
N PHE A 70 10.76 -7.85 5.03
CA PHE A 70 10.91 -7.56 6.45
C PHE A 70 11.06 -6.06 6.68
N PHE A 71 10.32 -5.57 7.68
CA PHE A 71 10.31 -4.17 8.09
C PHE A 71 10.04 -3.19 6.94
N ARG A 72 9.14 -3.56 6.02
CA ARG A 72 8.67 -2.68 4.94
C ARG A 72 8.17 -1.38 5.51
N ASP A 73 8.79 -0.26 5.12
CA ASP A 73 8.67 1.05 5.76
C ASP A 73 9.07 1.03 7.25
N ARG A 74 10.09 1.81 7.62
CA ARG A 74 10.66 1.75 8.97
C ARG A 74 9.76 2.39 10.04
N GLU A 75 9.02 3.44 9.68
CA GLU A 75 8.28 4.26 10.63
C GLU A 75 7.08 3.55 11.29
N PRO A 76 6.29 2.71 10.60
CA PRO A 76 5.26 1.89 11.25
C PRO A 76 5.77 1.07 12.42
N PHE A 77 6.92 0.41 12.28
CA PHE A 77 7.50 -0.42 13.33
C PHE A 77 8.13 0.41 14.46
N ARG A 78 8.70 1.58 14.14
CA ARG A 78 9.15 2.53 15.17
C ARG A 78 7.99 3.02 16.03
N LEU A 79 6.87 3.37 15.40
CA LEU A 79 5.65 3.75 16.10
C LEU A 79 5.11 2.60 16.95
N LEU A 80 5.04 1.39 16.40
CA LEU A 80 4.60 0.20 17.13
C LEU A 80 5.45 -0.05 18.38
N ALA A 81 6.80 -0.03 18.25
CA ALA A 81 7.71 -0.23 19.37
C ALA A 81 7.50 0.81 20.48
N ARG A 82 7.33 2.08 20.10
CA ARG A 82 7.07 3.16 21.04
C ARG A 82 5.75 2.97 21.78
N VAL A 83 4.66 2.72 21.04
CA VAL A 83 3.33 2.50 21.64
C VAL A 83 3.33 1.28 22.54
N ALA A 84 3.99 0.19 22.15
CA ALA A 84 4.11 -1.01 22.96
C ALA A 84 4.83 -0.73 24.30
N ALA A 85 5.97 -0.03 24.24
CA ALA A 85 6.73 0.34 25.44
C ALA A 85 5.99 1.30 26.37
N GLU A 86 5.29 2.30 25.81
CA GLU A 86 4.61 3.34 26.58
C GLU A 86 3.25 2.89 27.13
N LYS A 87 2.45 2.15 26.34
CA LYS A 87 1.05 1.87 26.65
C LYS A 87 0.75 0.42 27.01
N TRP A 88 1.52 -0.54 26.49
CA TRP A 88 1.12 -1.95 26.55
C TRP A 88 2.01 -2.83 27.42
N ARG A 89 3.08 -2.28 28.01
CA ARG A 89 4.01 -3.01 28.88
C ARG A 89 3.33 -3.73 30.05
N THR A 90 2.25 -3.15 30.57
CA THR A 90 1.44 -3.70 31.67
C THR A 90 0.22 -4.48 31.20
N ALA A 91 -0.14 -4.46 29.90
CA ALA A 91 -1.32 -5.16 29.38
C ALA A 91 -1.14 -6.69 29.51
N PRO A 92 -2.11 -7.44 30.06
CA PRO A 92 -1.93 -8.87 30.35
C PRO A 92 -1.50 -9.66 29.11
N ARG A 93 -2.06 -9.33 27.95
CA ARG A 93 -1.67 -9.86 26.66
C ARG A 93 -1.84 -8.80 25.56
N VAL A 94 -0.80 -8.59 24.75
CA VAL A 94 -0.81 -7.72 23.58
C VAL A 94 -1.16 -8.53 22.34
N ARG A 95 -2.18 -8.08 21.61
CA ARG A 95 -2.66 -8.72 20.39
C ARG A 95 -2.53 -7.77 19.21
N VAL A 96 -1.89 -8.22 18.13
CA VAL A 96 -1.77 -7.46 16.88
C VAL A 96 -2.27 -8.30 15.73
N LEU A 97 -3.03 -7.70 14.81
CA LEU A 97 -3.47 -8.32 13.57
C LEU A 97 -2.62 -7.80 12.39
N SER A 98 -2.15 -8.69 11.52
CA SER A 98 -1.63 -8.35 10.18
C SER A 98 -2.51 -9.02 9.13
N ALA A 99 -3.19 -8.22 8.31
CA ALA A 99 -4.16 -8.71 7.34
C ALA A 99 -4.30 -7.70 6.17
N PRO A 100 -3.83 -8.03 4.95
CA PRO A 100 -3.25 -9.31 4.55
C PRO A 100 -1.80 -9.45 5.04
N CYS A 101 -1.36 -10.68 5.30
CA CYS A 101 -0.01 -10.97 5.79
C CYS A 101 0.96 -11.52 4.73
N SER A 102 0.46 -11.89 3.55
CA SER A 102 1.22 -12.48 2.44
C SER A 102 2.10 -13.64 2.92
N THR A 103 3.37 -13.66 2.54
CA THR A 103 4.36 -14.68 2.95
C THR A 103 4.92 -14.47 4.37
N GLY A 104 4.32 -13.61 5.18
CA GLY A 104 4.54 -13.54 6.63
C GLY A 104 5.62 -12.56 7.10
N GLU A 105 6.36 -11.91 6.21
CA GLU A 105 7.41 -10.96 6.59
C GLU A 105 6.90 -9.83 7.49
N GLU A 106 5.71 -9.29 7.23
CA GLU A 106 5.11 -8.25 8.08
C GLU A 106 4.76 -8.80 9.47
N ALA A 107 4.09 -9.95 9.53
CA ALA A 107 3.69 -10.57 10.79
C ALA A 107 4.90 -10.87 11.69
N TYR A 108 5.99 -11.39 11.12
CA TYR A 108 7.22 -11.61 11.84
C TYR A 108 7.92 -10.30 12.22
N SER A 109 7.90 -9.27 11.36
CA SER A 109 8.42 -7.94 11.70
C SER A 109 7.69 -7.32 12.89
N ILE A 110 6.37 -7.50 12.96
CA ILE A 110 5.55 -7.10 14.13
C ILE A 110 5.99 -7.87 15.37
N ALA A 111 6.06 -9.20 15.31
CA ALA A 111 6.44 -10.04 16.44
C ALA A 111 7.83 -9.67 16.99
N ILE A 112 8.80 -9.51 16.09
CA ILE A 112 10.15 -9.05 16.44
C ILE A 112 10.08 -7.67 17.10
N THR A 113 9.43 -6.69 16.47
CA THR A 113 9.32 -5.31 16.99
C THR A 113 8.75 -5.28 18.41
N LEU A 114 7.70 -6.05 18.69
CA LEU A 114 7.11 -6.13 20.02
C LEU A 114 8.08 -6.76 21.02
N ALA A 115 8.78 -7.82 20.64
CA ALA A 115 9.78 -8.44 21.50
C ALA A 115 10.96 -7.48 21.81
N GLU A 116 11.44 -6.74 20.81
CA GLU A 116 12.50 -5.74 20.98
C GLU A 116 12.06 -4.54 21.85
N SER A 117 10.76 -4.28 21.95
CA SER A 117 10.21 -3.26 22.86
C SER A 117 10.17 -3.69 24.33
N GLY A 118 10.60 -4.92 24.63
CA GLY A 118 10.65 -5.48 25.99
C GLY A 118 9.39 -6.24 26.42
N LEU A 119 8.45 -6.50 25.50
CA LEU A 119 7.33 -7.39 25.77
C LEU A 119 7.81 -8.86 25.77
N ARG A 120 7.32 -9.63 26.75
CA ARG A 120 7.63 -11.06 26.86
C ARG A 120 6.81 -11.87 25.86
N ALA A 121 7.43 -12.91 25.29
CA ALA A 121 6.81 -13.78 24.26
C ALA A 121 5.46 -14.37 24.68
N ASP A 122 5.34 -14.83 25.93
CA ASP A 122 4.11 -15.40 26.50
C ASP A 122 2.94 -14.41 26.60
N ARG A 123 3.22 -13.10 26.54
CA ARG A 123 2.22 -12.02 26.58
C ARG A 123 1.92 -11.44 25.22
N MET A 124 2.46 -12.00 24.13
CA MET A 124 2.26 -11.49 22.78
C MET A 124 1.46 -12.47 21.93
N ARG A 125 0.67 -11.93 21.00
CA ARG A 125 0.05 -12.70 19.92
C ARG A 125 -0.06 -11.85 18.68
N VAL A 126 0.55 -12.31 17.60
CA VAL A 126 0.32 -11.76 16.27
C VAL A 126 -0.59 -12.74 15.53
N ASP A 127 -1.79 -12.30 15.21
CA ASP A 127 -2.67 -13.05 14.33
C ASP A 127 -2.46 -12.52 12.90
N ALA A 128 -2.24 -13.42 11.96
CA ALA A 128 -1.84 -13.11 10.60
C ALA A 128 -2.78 -13.80 9.62
N ALA A 129 -3.52 -13.01 8.85
CA ALA A 129 -4.55 -13.49 7.93
C ALA A 129 -4.15 -13.25 6.48
N ASP A 130 -4.41 -14.21 5.61
CA ASP A 130 -4.34 -14.02 4.16
C ASP A 130 -5.38 -14.88 3.45
N ILE A 131 -5.70 -14.53 2.20
CA ILE A 131 -6.56 -15.35 1.36
C ILE A 131 -5.77 -16.46 0.66
N SER A 132 -4.48 -16.22 0.38
CA SER A 132 -3.62 -17.17 -0.32
C SER A 132 -3.14 -18.28 0.61
N ALA A 133 -3.63 -19.51 0.38
CA ALA A 133 -3.15 -20.67 1.12
C ALA A 133 -1.64 -20.90 0.87
N ARG A 134 -1.20 -20.72 -0.38
CA ARG A 134 0.21 -20.84 -0.77
C ARG A 134 1.10 -19.85 -0.03
N ALA A 135 0.67 -18.59 0.11
CA ALA A 135 1.44 -17.59 0.85
C ALA A 135 1.51 -17.93 2.35
N LEU A 136 0.40 -18.39 2.94
CA LEU A 136 0.36 -18.82 4.34
C LEU A 136 1.25 -20.04 4.61
N ASP A 137 1.33 -20.98 3.68
CA ASP A 137 2.22 -22.15 3.82
C ASP A 137 3.70 -21.73 3.77
N ALA A 138 4.06 -20.80 2.89
CA ALA A 138 5.39 -20.19 2.88
C ALA A 138 5.67 -19.45 4.21
N ALA A 139 4.71 -18.68 4.71
CA ALA A 139 4.81 -17.95 5.97
C ALA A 139 5.05 -18.87 7.17
N ARG A 140 4.30 -19.99 7.25
CA ARG A 140 4.50 -21.04 8.28
C ARG A 140 5.86 -21.71 8.15
N GLY A 141 6.35 -21.89 6.93
CA GLY A 141 7.70 -22.41 6.68
C GLY A 141 8.81 -21.51 7.22
N GLY A 142 8.57 -20.19 7.24
CA GLY A 142 9.43 -19.19 7.86
C GLY A 142 10.83 -19.10 7.23
N LEU A 143 11.00 -19.56 5.99
CA LEU A 143 12.26 -19.57 5.24
C LEU A 143 12.23 -18.46 4.18
N TYR A 144 13.21 -17.56 4.25
CA TYR A 144 13.23 -16.34 3.45
C TYR A 144 14.54 -16.17 2.70
N GLY A 145 14.43 -15.92 1.40
CA GLY A 145 15.56 -15.62 0.55
C GLY A 145 16.03 -14.15 0.67
N PRO A 146 17.13 -13.79 0.00
CA PRO A 146 17.68 -12.42 0.05
C PRO A 146 16.69 -11.32 -0.32
N ALA A 147 15.74 -11.59 -1.23
CA ALA A 147 14.75 -10.61 -1.68
C ALA A 147 13.79 -10.12 -0.58
N SER A 148 13.56 -10.95 0.46
CA SER A 148 12.75 -10.59 1.63
C SER A 148 13.49 -9.63 2.59
N PHE A 149 14.78 -9.38 2.37
CA PHE A 149 15.59 -8.47 3.19
C PHE A 149 16.08 -7.30 2.35
N ARG A 150 15.61 -6.10 2.68
CA ARG A 150 16.03 -4.85 2.01
C ARG A 150 16.77 -3.95 2.98
N GLY A 151 17.78 -3.23 2.47
CA GLY A 151 18.65 -2.39 3.29
C GLY A 151 19.34 -3.18 4.42
N HIS A 152 19.37 -2.61 5.62
CA HIS A 152 20.05 -3.20 6.79
C HIS A 152 19.13 -4.04 7.70
N ALA A 153 17.97 -4.50 7.19
CA ALA A 153 17.00 -5.22 8.01
C ALA A 153 17.57 -6.51 8.63
N LEU A 154 18.28 -7.31 7.83
CA LEU A 154 18.86 -8.57 8.31
C LEU A 154 19.97 -8.33 9.34
N GLU A 155 20.90 -7.40 9.05
CA GLU A 155 22.01 -7.07 9.94
C GLU A 155 21.51 -6.58 11.31
N ARG A 156 20.51 -5.70 11.31
CA ARG A 156 19.95 -5.11 12.53
C ARG A 156 19.21 -6.13 13.40
N HIS A 157 18.57 -7.11 12.77
CA HIS A 157 17.70 -8.08 13.44
C HIS A 157 18.25 -9.50 13.38
N ALA A 158 19.56 -9.67 13.12
CA ALA A 158 20.19 -10.97 12.84
C ALA A 158 19.91 -12.04 13.91
N ARG A 159 19.79 -11.65 15.18
CA ARG A 159 19.48 -12.56 16.29
C ARG A 159 18.15 -13.30 16.16
N TRP A 160 17.22 -12.80 15.35
CA TRP A 160 15.89 -13.39 15.14
C TRP A 160 15.86 -14.39 13.99
N PHE A 161 16.98 -14.56 13.32
CA PHE A 161 17.12 -15.44 12.17
C PHE A 161 18.24 -16.45 12.39
N GLU A 162 18.17 -17.55 11.65
CA GLU A 162 19.24 -18.53 11.56
C GLU A 162 19.50 -18.93 10.10
N PRO A 163 20.76 -19.22 9.73
CA PRO A 163 21.08 -19.69 8.39
C PRO A 163 20.35 -21.01 8.08
N ALA A 164 19.89 -21.14 6.83
CA ALA A 164 19.33 -22.37 6.27
C ALA A 164 19.82 -22.53 4.82
N ASP A 165 19.66 -23.73 4.25
CA ASP A 165 20.20 -24.10 2.92
C ASP A 165 19.86 -23.10 1.81
N LYS A 166 18.69 -22.45 1.88
CA LYS A 166 18.20 -21.49 0.88
C LYS A 166 17.76 -20.17 1.50
N GLY A 167 18.54 -19.63 2.45
CA GLY A 167 18.35 -18.29 2.99
C GLY A 167 18.36 -18.25 4.51
N MET A 168 17.45 -17.47 5.08
CA MET A 168 17.34 -17.26 6.52
C MET A 168 16.01 -17.80 7.04
N ARG A 169 16.05 -18.56 8.13
CA ARG A 169 14.85 -19.04 8.81
C ARG A 169 14.55 -18.17 10.04
N VAL A 170 13.28 -17.83 10.24
CA VAL A 170 12.83 -17.13 11.46
C VAL A 170 12.93 -18.09 12.65
N ARG A 171 13.56 -17.64 13.74
CA ARG A 171 13.72 -18.44 14.95
C ARG A 171 12.38 -18.63 15.70
N PRO A 172 12.22 -19.73 16.46
CA PRO A 172 11.01 -20.00 17.25
C PRO A 172 10.58 -18.85 18.17
N ALA A 173 11.54 -18.12 18.75
CA ALA A 173 11.27 -16.98 19.63
C ALA A 173 10.37 -15.89 19.00
N ALA A 174 10.42 -15.71 17.68
CA ALA A 174 9.47 -14.88 16.94
C ALA A 174 8.34 -15.71 16.32
N ALA A 175 8.63 -16.91 15.81
CA ALA A 175 7.66 -17.73 15.10
C ALA A 175 6.48 -18.16 15.97
N ASP A 176 6.73 -18.56 17.22
CA ASP A 176 5.72 -19.06 18.15
C ASP A 176 4.74 -17.95 18.59
N CYS A 177 5.10 -16.68 18.39
CA CYS A 177 4.23 -15.54 18.66
C CYS A 177 3.16 -15.34 17.56
N VAL A 178 3.31 -15.97 16.38
CA VAL A 178 2.47 -15.71 15.20
C VAL A 178 1.52 -16.88 14.94
N ARG A 179 0.23 -16.59 14.72
CA ARG A 179 -0.76 -17.55 14.19
C ARG A 179 -1.19 -17.13 12.80
N PHE A 180 -0.93 -18.01 11.83
CA PHE A 180 -1.39 -17.87 10.44
C PHE A 180 -2.73 -18.58 10.20
N PHE A 181 -3.70 -17.89 9.63
CA PHE A 181 -5.00 -18.47 9.26
C PHE A 181 -5.53 -17.91 7.94
N LYS A 182 -6.23 -18.76 7.18
CA LYS A 182 -6.83 -18.38 5.89
C LYS A 182 -8.14 -17.63 6.14
N ALA A 183 -8.24 -16.40 5.67
CA ALA A 183 -9.45 -15.60 5.77
C ALA A 183 -9.44 -14.41 4.81
N ASN A 184 -10.63 -14.01 4.33
CA ASN A 184 -10.80 -12.73 3.64
C ASN A 184 -11.16 -11.65 4.67
N ILE A 185 -10.35 -10.60 4.82
CA ILE A 185 -10.66 -9.47 5.72
C ILE A 185 -11.91 -8.69 5.29
N ALA A 186 -12.31 -8.78 4.02
CA ALA A 186 -13.55 -8.19 3.52
C ALA A 186 -14.81 -9.03 3.82
N ASP A 187 -14.67 -10.23 4.41
CA ASP A 187 -15.81 -11.04 4.84
C ASP A 187 -16.51 -10.37 6.04
N PRO A 188 -17.84 -10.13 6.01
CA PRO A 188 -18.57 -9.56 7.14
C PRO A 188 -18.39 -10.33 8.47
N ALA A 189 -18.13 -11.64 8.42
CA ALA A 189 -17.90 -12.48 9.58
C ALA A 189 -16.43 -12.53 10.03
N PHE A 190 -15.51 -11.82 9.35
CA PHE A 190 -14.08 -11.85 9.65
C PHE A 190 -13.80 -11.50 11.12
N GLY A 191 -13.29 -12.45 11.90
CA GLY A 191 -13.01 -12.23 13.32
C GLY A 191 -14.26 -11.87 14.15
N ALA A 192 -15.46 -12.30 13.76
CA ALA A 192 -16.70 -12.04 14.53
C ALA A 192 -16.60 -12.51 16.00
N ASN A 193 -15.86 -13.60 16.24
CA ASN A 193 -15.66 -14.20 17.57
C ASN A 193 -14.27 -13.92 18.16
N GLU A 194 -13.46 -13.09 17.52
CA GLU A 194 -12.12 -12.75 18.01
C GLU A 194 -12.21 -11.56 18.97
N PRO A 195 -11.46 -11.57 20.09
CA PRO A 195 -11.38 -10.38 20.93
C PRO A 195 -10.75 -9.22 20.14
N PRO A 196 -10.92 -7.97 20.59
CA PRO A 196 -10.25 -6.84 19.98
C PRO A 196 -8.71 -6.92 19.99
N TYR A 197 -8.08 -6.14 19.11
CA TYR A 197 -6.64 -6.03 18.93
C TYR A 197 -6.12 -4.67 19.42
N HIS A 198 -4.88 -4.68 19.92
CA HIS A 198 -4.14 -3.48 20.31
C HIS A 198 -3.66 -2.70 19.09
N ALA A 199 -3.28 -3.43 18.04
CA ALA A 199 -3.00 -2.86 16.75
C ALA A 199 -3.51 -3.73 15.60
N ILE A 200 -3.80 -3.08 14.47
CA ILE A 200 -4.10 -3.73 13.21
C ILE A 200 -3.18 -3.13 12.15
N PHE A 201 -2.51 -3.99 11.39
CA PHE A 201 -1.76 -3.66 10.18
C PHE A 201 -2.58 -4.18 9.00
N CYS A 202 -3.04 -3.28 8.15
CA CYS A 202 -3.74 -3.58 6.90
C CYS A 202 -3.14 -2.70 5.81
N ARG A 203 -2.07 -3.21 5.19
CA ARG A 203 -1.19 -2.45 4.30
C ARG A 203 -1.20 -3.06 2.90
N ASN A 204 -1.18 -2.19 1.89
CA ASN A 204 -1.06 -2.55 0.48
C ASN A 204 -2.15 -3.52 -0.01
N LEU A 205 -3.38 -3.37 0.50
CA LEU A 205 -4.57 -4.12 0.10
C LEU A 205 -5.69 -3.24 -0.44
N LEU A 206 -6.04 -2.18 0.30
CA LEU A 206 -7.24 -1.38 0.07
C LEU A 206 -7.26 -0.77 -1.33
N ILE A 207 -6.09 -0.43 -1.88
CA ILE A 207 -5.98 0.12 -3.24
C ILE A 207 -6.52 -0.83 -4.33
N TYR A 208 -6.54 -2.14 -4.09
CA TYR A 208 -7.02 -3.16 -5.03
C TYR A 208 -8.49 -3.53 -4.84
N LEU A 209 -9.13 -3.06 -3.77
CA LEU A 209 -10.49 -3.44 -3.43
C LEU A 209 -11.53 -2.51 -4.05
N THR A 210 -12.69 -3.06 -4.38
CA THR A 210 -13.90 -2.29 -4.72
C THR A 210 -14.34 -1.42 -3.53
N ALA A 211 -15.12 -0.37 -3.78
CA ALA A 211 -15.64 0.51 -2.72
C ALA A 211 -16.43 -0.26 -1.65
N GLU A 212 -17.23 -1.25 -2.06
CA GLU A 212 -18.01 -2.11 -1.17
C GLU A 212 -17.11 -2.97 -0.27
N ALA A 213 -16.09 -3.61 -0.86
CA ALA A 213 -15.13 -4.40 -0.11
C ALA A 213 -14.28 -3.54 0.84
N ARG A 214 -13.86 -2.33 0.41
CA ARG A 214 -13.19 -1.35 1.30
C ARG A 214 -14.07 -1.02 2.50
N ALA A 215 -15.35 -0.73 2.28
CA ALA A 215 -16.28 -0.42 3.38
C ALA A 215 -16.39 -1.58 4.39
N ARG A 216 -16.46 -2.83 3.91
CA ARG A 216 -16.44 -4.02 4.79
C ARG A 216 -15.13 -4.16 5.56
N VAL A 217 -13.98 -3.99 4.91
CA VAL A 217 -12.68 -4.05 5.58
C VAL A 217 -12.56 -2.97 6.65
N LEU A 218 -12.94 -1.72 6.34
CA LEU A 218 -12.95 -0.62 7.32
C LEU A 218 -13.86 -0.94 8.52
N ALA A 219 -15.07 -1.46 8.29
CA ALA A 219 -15.99 -1.85 9.36
C ALA A 219 -15.41 -2.96 10.25
N ASN A 220 -14.78 -3.97 9.65
CA ASN A 220 -14.11 -5.04 10.38
C ASN A 220 -12.94 -4.52 11.20
N MET A 221 -12.07 -3.67 10.62
CA MET A 221 -10.96 -3.07 11.34
C MET A 221 -11.43 -2.19 12.50
N ASP A 222 -12.46 -1.35 12.31
CA ASP A 222 -13.01 -0.56 13.41
C ASP A 222 -13.53 -1.48 14.50
N ARG A 223 -14.39 -2.46 14.19
CA ARG A 223 -14.95 -3.38 15.18
C ARG A 223 -13.87 -4.14 15.97
N LEU A 224 -12.83 -4.59 15.29
CA LEU A 224 -11.75 -5.38 15.86
C LEU A 224 -10.68 -4.55 16.56
N LEU A 225 -10.61 -3.24 16.35
CA LEU A 225 -9.63 -2.39 17.02
C LEU A 225 -10.14 -1.92 18.39
N MET A 226 -9.31 -2.08 19.41
CA MET A 226 -9.60 -1.55 20.74
C MET A 226 -9.71 -0.02 20.73
N PRO A 227 -10.49 0.58 21.63
CA PRO A 227 -10.35 2.00 21.95
C PRO A 227 -8.89 2.34 22.28
N GLY A 228 -8.39 3.45 21.74
CA GLY A 228 -6.97 3.83 21.85
C GLY A 228 -6.00 2.99 21.01
N GLY A 229 -6.50 1.98 20.30
CA GLY A 229 -5.71 1.06 19.48
C GLY A 229 -5.11 1.71 18.24
N LEU A 230 -4.00 1.14 17.76
CA LEU A 230 -3.23 1.63 16.61
C LEU A 230 -3.67 0.93 15.31
N LEU A 231 -4.11 1.69 14.31
CA LEU A 231 -4.31 1.20 12.95
C LEU A 231 -3.18 1.70 12.06
N VAL A 232 -2.54 0.79 11.33
CA VAL A 232 -1.48 1.09 10.37
C VAL A 232 -1.92 0.65 8.98
N CYS A 233 -1.78 1.53 8.00
CA CYS A 233 -2.08 1.27 6.59
C CYS A 233 -0.90 1.66 5.68
N GLY A 234 -0.99 1.33 4.39
CA GLY A 234 -0.01 1.69 3.39
C GLY A 234 -0.09 3.17 3.01
N HIS A 235 0.99 3.68 2.42
CA HIS A 235 1.11 5.10 2.07
C HIS A 235 -0.05 5.62 1.20
N ALA A 236 -0.49 4.84 0.21
CA ALA A 236 -1.57 5.20 -0.71
C ALA A 236 -2.99 4.99 -0.13
N GLU A 237 -3.09 4.39 1.06
CA GLU A 237 -4.35 3.90 1.62
C GLU A 237 -4.91 4.84 2.68
N MET A 238 -4.09 5.76 3.18
CA MET A 238 -4.47 6.68 4.24
C MET A 238 -5.69 7.54 3.85
N GLY A 239 -5.84 7.85 2.56
CA GLY A 239 -7.02 8.54 2.03
C GLY A 239 -8.32 7.74 2.20
N ILE A 240 -8.25 6.40 2.08
CA ILE A 240 -9.40 5.49 2.25
C ILE A 240 -9.71 5.34 3.75
N VAL A 241 -8.69 5.15 4.57
CA VAL A 241 -8.82 4.95 6.03
C VAL A 241 -9.40 6.19 6.74
N ARG A 242 -9.31 7.39 6.13
CA ARG A 242 -9.98 8.62 6.63
C ARG A 242 -11.47 8.44 6.88
N ALA A 243 -12.14 7.56 6.15
CA ALA A 243 -13.57 7.28 6.34
C ALA A 243 -13.91 6.76 7.74
N LEU A 244 -12.94 6.23 8.50
CA LEU A 244 -13.12 5.83 9.90
C LEU A 244 -13.22 7.00 10.88
N GLY A 245 -12.78 8.20 10.48
CA GLY A 245 -12.76 9.38 11.35
C GLY A 245 -11.79 9.27 12.54
N HIS A 246 -10.86 8.31 12.53
CA HIS A 246 -9.84 8.14 13.56
C HIS A 246 -8.76 9.23 13.42
N PRO A 247 -8.31 9.89 14.50
CA PRO A 247 -7.22 10.86 14.44
C PRO A 247 -5.90 10.21 14.01
N PHE A 248 -5.16 10.89 13.13
CA PHE A 248 -3.85 10.42 12.67
C PHE A 248 -2.81 10.37 13.79
N ALA A 249 -1.93 9.40 13.69
CA ALA A 249 -0.71 9.37 14.46
C ALA A 249 0.19 10.54 14.01
N PRO A 250 0.82 11.28 14.96
CA PRO A 250 1.66 12.42 14.62
C PRO A 250 3.01 12.05 13.99
N GLN A 251 3.33 10.76 13.87
CA GLN A 251 4.59 10.27 13.31
C GLN A 251 4.54 10.23 11.77
N PRO A 252 5.31 11.08 11.07
CA PRO A 252 5.36 11.06 9.61
C PRO A 252 5.85 9.71 9.09
N GLY A 253 5.30 9.25 7.96
CA GLY A 253 5.70 8.00 7.31
C GLY A 253 5.21 6.72 7.99
N ALA A 254 4.58 6.81 9.16
CA ALA A 254 3.97 5.65 9.83
C ALA A 254 2.60 5.27 9.23
N PHE A 255 1.96 6.20 8.50
CA PHE A 255 0.66 6.01 7.85
C PHE A 255 -0.36 5.33 8.77
N ALA A 256 -0.55 5.92 9.95
CA ALA A 256 -1.29 5.32 11.04
C ALA A 256 -2.31 6.28 11.66
N CYS A 257 -3.32 5.74 12.30
CA CYS A 257 -4.30 6.46 13.11
C CYS A 257 -4.61 5.71 14.41
N PHE A 258 -5.17 6.43 15.38
CA PHE A 258 -5.59 5.86 16.66
C PHE A 258 -7.10 5.85 16.76
N LYS A 259 -7.69 4.72 17.15
CA LYS A 259 -9.11 4.67 17.46
C LYS A 259 -9.40 5.56 18.69
N PRO A 260 -10.39 6.46 18.64
CA PRO A 260 -10.74 7.28 19.80
C PRO A 260 -11.11 6.42 21.03
N GLU A 261 -10.80 6.93 22.21
CA GLU A 261 -11.23 6.31 23.47
C GLU A 261 -12.75 6.39 23.60
N ARG A 262 -13.38 5.39 24.24
CA ARG A 262 -14.82 5.44 24.52
C ARG A 262 -15.10 6.62 25.46
N GLY A 263 -15.78 7.64 24.94
CA GLY A 263 -16.11 8.88 25.66
C GLY A 263 -15.42 10.14 25.11
N SER A 264 -14.37 10.02 24.30
CA SER A 264 -13.71 11.16 23.65
C SER A 264 -14.36 11.48 22.29
N ARG A 265 -15.66 11.79 22.26
CA ARG A 265 -16.21 12.49 21.08
C ARG A 265 -15.65 13.91 21.13
N ALA A 266 -14.67 14.19 20.28
CA ALA A 266 -14.19 15.55 20.06
C ALA A 266 -15.39 16.42 19.69
N ARG A 267 -15.62 17.47 20.49
CA ARG A 267 -16.62 18.51 20.21
C ARG A 267 -16.24 19.15 18.87
N PRO A 268 -17.15 19.31 17.90
CA PRO A 268 -16.82 20.03 16.67
C PRO A 268 -16.37 21.45 17.07
N ALA A 269 -15.20 21.86 16.60
CA ALA A 269 -14.67 23.19 16.87
C ALA A 269 -15.59 24.26 16.24
N PRO A 270 -15.85 25.39 16.92
CA PRO A 270 -16.67 26.46 16.37
C PRO A 270 -15.94 27.15 15.20
N GLU A 271 -16.67 27.48 14.13
CA GLU A 271 -16.15 28.21 12.98
C GLU A 271 -15.73 29.64 13.35
N PRO A 272 -14.50 30.09 13.03
CA PRO A 272 -14.12 31.49 13.16
C PRO A 272 -14.55 32.34 11.94
N PRO A 273 -14.78 33.65 12.14
CA PRO A 273 -15.42 34.53 11.16
C PRO A 273 -14.51 34.87 9.96
N MET A 274 -15.13 35.03 8.79
CA MET A 274 -14.47 35.37 7.54
C MET A 274 -13.99 36.83 7.51
N LEU A 275 -12.76 37.06 7.00
CA LEU A 275 -12.28 38.38 6.55
C LEU A 275 -11.90 38.32 5.05
N PRO A 276 -11.98 39.46 4.33
CA PRO A 276 -12.14 39.49 2.87
C PRO A 276 -10.82 39.37 2.08
N ALA A 277 -10.97 38.96 0.82
CA ALA A 277 -9.91 38.58 -0.12
C ALA A 277 -9.12 39.77 -0.71
N ALA A 278 -7.84 39.55 -1.00
CA ALA A 278 -7.00 40.43 -1.83
C ALA A 278 -6.53 39.71 -3.11
N THR A 279 -6.47 40.48 -4.19
CA THR A 279 -6.27 40.17 -5.62
C THR A 279 -4.81 39.84 -5.98
N PRO A 280 -4.52 39.14 -7.11
CA PRO A 280 -3.16 38.71 -7.46
C PRO A 280 -2.45 39.69 -8.42
N ALA A 281 -1.11 39.74 -8.35
CA ALA A 281 -0.26 40.45 -9.31
C ALA A 281 0.71 39.49 -10.03
N ASN A 282 0.72 39.57 -11.36
CA ASN A 282 1.65 38.93 -12.30
C ASN A 282 2.98 39.69 -12.35
N ALA A 283 4.10 38.96 -12.58
CA ALA A 283 5.19 39.46 -13.42
C ALA A 283 6.05 38.30 -13.97
N ARG A 284 6.26 38.31 -15.28
CA ARG A 284 7.17 37.48 -16.08
C ARG A 284 8.53 38.20 -16.23
N ASP A 285 9.48 37.46 -16.80
CA ASP A 285 10.80 37.83 -17.38
C ASP A 285 12.00 37.43 -16.51
N LYS A 286 13.15 36.92 -16.99
CA LYS A 286 13.69 36.56 -18.31
C LYS A 286 14.96 35.69 -18.05
N ILE A 287 15.29 34.78 -18.97
CA ILE A 287 16.53 33.97 -18.96
C ILE A 287 17.57 34.60 -19.90
N PRO A 288 18.88 34.49 -19.58
CA PRO A 288 19.90 34.36 -20.62
C PRO A 288 20.78 33.09 -20.44
N GLY A 289 21.04 32.38 -21.55
CA GLY A 289 22.22 31.48 -21.69
C GLY A 289 23.49 32.32 -21.97
N PRO A 290 24.63 31.77 -22.49
CA PRO A 290 24.86 30.42 -23.04
C PRO A 290 26.27 29.80 -22.71
N ARG A 291 26.51 28.54 -23.14
CA ARG A 291 27.66 28.05 -23.97
C ARG A 291 28.23 26.68 -23.57
N GLU A 292 28.28 25.80 -24.58
CA GLU A 292 29.11 24.60 -24.67
C GLU A 292 30.58 24.93 -25.03
N LYS A 293 31.53 24.07 -24.61
CA LYS A 293 32.43 23.34 -25.52
C LYS A 293 33.33 22.30 -24.81
N GLN A 294 33.31 21.09 -25.41
CA GLN A 294 34.43 20.21 -25.79
C GLN A 294 35.16 19.28 -24.80
N GLN A 295 34.87 17.99 -25.03
CA GLN A 295 35.67 16.75 -25.01
C GLN A 295 37.19 16.75 -24.74
N ALA A 296 37.63 15.71 -24.00
CA ALA A 296 38.73 14.84 -24.41
C ALA A 296 38.63 13.40 -23.80
N ARG A 297 38.61 12.40 -24.70
CA ARG A 297 39.11 10.99 -24.71
C ARG A 297 39.77 10.44 -23.42
N GLY A 298 39.71 9.17 -23.01
CA GLY A 298 39.16 7.91 -23.52
C GLY A 298 39.89 6.69 -22.86
N ASN A 299 39.32 5.49 -23.08
CA ASN A 299 39.77 4.10 -22.77
C ASN A 299 39.39 3.52 -21.39
N ALA A 300 38.95 2.26 -21.24
CA ALA A 300 38.85 1.14 -22.19
C ALA A 300 37.71 0.17 -21.81
N SER A 301 37.28 -0.55 -22.84
CA SER A 301 36.19 -1.53 -22.93
C SER A 301 36.26 -2.72 -21.95
N ARG A 302 35.09 -3.10 -21.43
CA ARG A 302 34.65 -4.50 -21.31
C ARG A 302 33.21 -4.59 -21.82
N LYS A 303 32.98 -5.38 -22.87
CA LYS A 303 31.65 -5.73 -23.40
C LYS A 303 31.23 -7.14 -22.90
N PRO A 304 29.92 -7.47 -22.94
CA PRO A 304 29.22 -8.14 -21.84
C PRO A 304 28.70 -9.55 -22.21
N ALA A 305 28.24 -10.31 -21.21
CA ALA A 305 27.37 -11.47 -21.41
C ALA A 305 25.91 -11.01 -21.64
N PRO A 306 25.09 -11.74 -22.42
CA PRO A 306 23.88 -11.20 -23.04
C PRO A 306 22.76 -11.03 -22.02
N GLU A 307 22.46 -9.77 -21.69
CA GLU A 307 21.26 -9.38 -20.95
C GLU A 307 20.12 -9.18 -21.95
N ALA A 308 18.95 -9.73 -21.61
CA ALA A 308 17.76 -9.74 -22.45
C ALA A 308 17.37 -8.33 -22.93
N ALA A 309 16.73 -8.25 -24.10
CA ALA A 309 16.34 -7.02 -24.77
C ALA A 309 15.73 -5.96 -23.82
N PRO A 310 16.03 -4.66 -24.01
CA PRO A 310 15.47 -3.60 -23.19
C PRO A 310 13.95 -3.53 -23.43
N GLN A 311 13.21 -4.10 -22.49
CA GLN A 311 11.77 -3.90 -22.39
C GLN A 311 11.53 -2.42 -22.11
N GLN A 312 10.60 -1.81 -22.85
CA GLN A 312 10.26 -0.39 -22.68
C GLN A 312 10.00 -0.08 -21.20
N PRO A 313 10.42 1.09 -20.70
CA PRO A 313 10.10 1.47 -19.34
C PRO A 313 8.58 1.46 -19.21
N SER A 314 8.03 0.67 -18.30
CA SER A 314 6.60 0.71 -17.96
C SER A 314 6.40 1.43 -16.64
N LEU A 315 5.24 2.04 -16.44
CA LEU A 315 4.85 2.63 -15.16
C LEU A 315 4.92 1.61 -14.01
N GLU A 316 4.58 0.35 -14.29
CA GLU A 316 4.70 -0.76 -13.34
C GLU A 316 6.14 -0.94 -12.88
N ARG A 317 7.11 -0.88 -13.80
CA ARG A 317 8.53 -1.03 -13.45
C ARG A 317 9.05 0.13 -12.62
N ILE A 318 8.61 1.35 -12.91
CA ILE A 318 8.95 2.55 -12.14
C ILE A 318 8.42 2.42 -10.71
N ARG A 319 7.15 2.01 -10.57
CA ARG A 319 6.51 1.76 -9.27
C ARG A 319 7.26 0.70 -8.47
N ALA A 320 7.56 -0.45 -9.10
CA ALA A 320 8.31 -1.53 -8.46
C ALA A 320 9.68 -1.06 -7.93
N LEU A 321 10.42 -0.24 -8.70
CA LEU A 321 11.71 0.29 -8.25
C LEU A 321 11.59 1.31 -7.12
N ALA A 322 10.55 2.15 -7.15
CA ALA A 322 10.26 3.09 -6.08
C ALA A 322 9.92 2.34 -4.78
N ASP A 323 9.07 1.32 -4.88
CA ASP A 323 8.68 0.45 -3.77
C ASP A 323 9.87 -0.35 -3.22
N GLN A 324 10.85 -0.67 -4.09
CA GLN A 324 12.12 -1.29 -3.69
C GLN A 324 13.10 -0.34 -2.98
N GLY A 325 12.76 0.95 -2.86
CA GLY A 325 13.66 1.95 -2.28
C GLY A 325 14.84 2.28 -3.20
N HIS A 326 14.85 1.79 -4.45
CA HIS A 326 15.84 2.16 -5.47
C HIS A 326 15.49 3.52 -6.07
N LEU A 327 15.33 4.53 -5.21
CA LEU A 327 14.74 5.83 -5.56
C LEU A 327 15.51 6.55 -6.67
N ALA A 328 16.84 6.49 -6.67
CA ALA A 328 17.66 7.09 -7.72
C ALA A 328 17.42 6.44 -9.09
N GLN A 329 17.28 5.11 -9.12
CA GLN A 329 17.02 4.36 -10.35
C GLN A 329 15.57 4.55 -10.80
N ALA A 330 14.61 4.48 -9.87
CA ALA A 330 13.20 4.75 -10.12
C ALA A 330 13.01 6.14 -10.72
N ARG A 331 13.67 7.16 -10.14
CA ARG A 331 13.66 8.54 -10.66
C ARG A 331 14.19 8.61 -12.08
N ARG A 332 15.35 8.00 -12.36
CA ARG A 332 15.95 8.01 -13.71
C ARG A 332 15.00 7.40 -14.73
N ILE A 333 14.50 6.19 -14.46
CA ILE A 333 13.60 5.48 -15.38
C ILE A 333 12.26 6.22 -15.53
N CYS A 334 11.76 6.84 -14.47
CA CYS A 334 10.55 7.67 -14.54
C CYS A 334 10.73 8.89 -15.44
N LEU A 335 11.88 9.57 -15.34
CA LEU A 335 12.20 10.71 -16.20
C LEU A 335 12.39 10.27 -17.66
N ASP A 336 13.07 9.14 -17.88
CA ASP A 336 13.24 8.55 -19.22
C ASP A 336 11.87 8.19 -19.83
N PHE A 337 10.95 7.62 -19.03
CA PHE A 337 9.58 7.32 -19.44
C PHE A 337 8.81 8.59 -19.82
N ILE A 338 8.87 9.63 -18.98
CA ILE A 338 8.21 10.91 -19.24
C ILE A 338 8.77 11.57 -20.50
N ALA A 339 10.07 11.42 -20.78
CA ALA A 339 10.69 11.97 -21.98
C ALA A 339 10.32 11.19 -23.26
N ALA A 340 10.12 9.87 -23.14
CA ALA A 340 9.84 8.98 -24.26
C ALA A 340 8.35 8.85 -24.64
N ASN A 341 7.44 9.22 -23.74
CA ASN A 341 6.00 9.03 -23.90
C ASN A 341 5.23 10.37 -23.86
N PRO A 342 4.00 10.43 -24.39
CA PRO A 342 3.11 11.56 -24.18
C PRO A 342 2.94 11.87 -22.67
N PRO A 343 2.74 13.14 -22.29
CA PRO A 343 2.55 13.52 -20.90
C PRO A 343 1.43 12.72 -20.22
N ASP A 344 1.81 11.92 -19.23
CA ASP A 344 0.91 11.03 -18.50
C ASP A 344 0.78 11.49 -17.04
N PRO A 345 -0.44 11.81 -16.55
CA PRO A 345 -0.65 12.20 -15.16
C PRO A 345 -0.14 11.17 -14.14
N GLU A 346 -0.18 9.88 -14.46
CA GLU A 346 0.26 8.80 -13.57
C GLU A 346 1.79 8.76 -13.46
N ALA A 347 2.50 9.04 -14.55
CA ALA A 347 3.96 9.15 -14.53
C ALA A 347 4.43 10.30 -13.64
N PHE A 348 3.78 11.47 -13.74
CA PHE A 348 4.10 12.62 -12.90
C PHE A 348 3.68 12.41 -11.43
N PHE A 349 2.60 11.67 -11.18
CA PHE A 349 2.22 11.26 -9.84
C PHE A 349 3.27 10.35 -9.20
N LEU A 350 3.73 9.33 -9.92
CA LEU A 350 4.81 8.44 -9.49
C LEU A 350 6.12 9.19 -9.23
N LEU A 351 6.47 10.14 -10.10
CA LEU A 351 7.63 10.99 -9.90
C LEU A 351 7.53 11.80 -8.60
N GLY A 352 6.35 12.33 -8.29
CA GLY A 352 6.08 13.03 -7.03
C GLY A 352 6.28 12.15 -5.81
N LEU A 353 5.73 10.92 -5.83
CA LEU A 353 5.95 9.93 -4.77
C LEU A 353 7.44 9.59 -4.58
N ILE A 354 8.18 9.41 -5.69
CA ILE A 354 9.62 9.12 -5.66
C ILE A 354 10.39 10.28 -5.02
N HIS A 355 10.05 11.52 -5.35
CA HIS A 355 10.68 12.70 -4.74
C HIS A 355 10.37 12.82 -3.25
N GLU A 356 9.13 12.57 -2.83
CA GLU A 356 8.78 12.57 -1.40
C GLU A 356 9.56 11.50 -0.62
N ALA A 357 9.60 10.27 -1.15
CA ALA A 357 10.36 9.18 -0.55
C ALA A 357 11.86 9.49 -0.48
N ALA A 358 12.38 10.27 -1.44
CA ALA A 358 13.77 10.71 -1.49
C ALA A 358 14.07 11.94 -0.62
N GLY A 359 13.07 12.50 0.08
CA GLY A 359 13.25 13.69 0.93
C GLY A 359 13.35 15.01 0.16
N HIS A 360 12.78 15.07 -1.04
CA HIS A 360 12.79 16.23 -1.95
C HIS A 360 11.37 16.81 -2.10
N PRO A 361 10.85 17.52 -1.08
CA PRO A 361 9.44 17.93 -1.04
C PRO A 361 9.08 19.01 -2.08
N ASP A 362 10.02 19.87 -2.47
CA ASP A 362 9.76 20.92 -3.45
C ASP A 362 9.58 20.33 -4.86
N GLU A 363 10.43 19.37 -5.22
CA GLU A 363 10.33 18.63 -6.47
C GLU A 363 9.11 17.72 -6.52
N ALA A 364 8.70 17.17 -5.38
CA ALA A 364 7.46 16.41 -5.27
C ALA A 364 6.23 17.28 -5.54
N GLU A 365 6.18 18.49 -4.97
CA GLU A 365 5.11 19.47 -5.20
C GLU A 365 5.04 19.87 -6.68
N GLU A 366 6.18 20.09 -7.34
CA GLU A 366 6.23 20.40 -8.77
C GLU A 366 5.69 19.23 -9.62
N ALA A 367 6.09 18.00 -9.31
CA ALA A 367 5.64 16.80 -10.02
C ALA A 367 4.13 16.57 -9.82
N TYR A 368 3.61 16.73 -8.60
CA TYR A 368 2.17 16.69 -8.35
C TYR A 368 1.42 17.80 -9.06
N GLY A 369 2.00 19.01 -9.14
CA GLY A 369 1.46 20.11 -9.94
C GLY A 369 1.29 19.73 -11.41
N LYS A 370 2.29 19.10 -12.02
CA LYS A 370 2.24 18.61 -13.40
C LYS A 370 1.18 17.52 -13.59
N ALA A 371 1.08 16.57 -12.66
CA ALA A 371 0.02 15.56 -12.69
C ALA A 371 -1.39 16.18 -12.60
N LEU A 372 -1.60 17.17 -11.73
CA LEU A 372 -2.89 17.87 -11.59
C LEU A 372 -3.21 18.83 -12.74
N TYR A 373 -2.19 19.31 -13.45
CA TYR A 373 -2.38 20.09 -14.67
C TYR A 373 -2.98 19.20 -15.77
N LEU A 374 -2.45 17.98 -15.93
CA LEU A 374 -2.92 17.00 -16.91
C LEU A 374 -4.26 16.37 -16.51
N ALA A 375 -4.42 16.04 -15.24
CA ALA A 375 -5.64 15.46 -14.68
C ALA A 375 -6.11 16.24 -13.44
N PRO A 376 -6.91 17.31 -13.63
CA PRO A 376 -7.39 18.15 -12.54
C PRO A 376 -8.26 17.45 -11.49
N ALA A 377 -8.81 16.27 -11.81
CA ALA A 377 -9.61 15.44 -10.92
C ALA A 377 -8.85 14.22 -10.39
N HIS A 378 -7.52 14.16 -10.55
CA HIS A 378 -6.71 13.04 -10.07
C HIS A 378 -6.66 13.02 -8.54
N VAL A 379 -7.57 12.25 -7.93
CA VAL A 379 -7.79 12.23 -6.48
C VAL A 379 -6.52 11.82 -5.73
N GLN A 380 -5.79 10.81 -6.23
CA GLN A 380 -4.57 10.33 -5.57
C GLN A 380 -3.51 11.43 -5.47
N THR A 381 -3.30 12.21 -6.53
CA THR A 381 -2.36 13.35 -6.49
C THR A 381 -2.86 14.46 -5.55
N LEU A 382 -4.15 14.78 -5.58
CA LEU A 382 -4.72 15.79 -4.68
C LEU A 382 -4.52 15.43 -3.21
N VAL A 383 -4.71 14.16 -2.86
CA VAL A 383 -4.53 13.64 -1.49
C VAL A 383 -3.06 13.68 -1.10
N ASN A 384 -2.14 13.24 -1.95
CA ASN A 384 -0.72 13.24 -1.62
C ASN A 384 -0.16 14.67 -1.50
N LEU A 385 -0.56 15.58 -2.38
CA LEU A 385 -0.21 16.99 -2.27
C LEU A 385 -0.80 17.63 -1.00
N LEU A 386 -2.04 17.27 -0.62
CA LEU A 386 -2.63 17.71 0.64
C LEU A 386 -1.78 17.27 1.85
N LEU A 387 -1.37 16.00 1.88
CA LEU A 387 -0.51 15.46 2.94
C LEU A 387 0.85 16.18 2.97
N LEU A 388 1.42 16.48 1.81
CA LEU A 388 2.65 17.28 1.70
C LEU A 388 2.47 18.67 2.29
N CYS A 389 1.40 19.39 1.92
CA CYS A 389 1.08 20.71 2.46
C CYS A 389 0.86 20.65 3.99
N GLU A 390 0.15 19.64 4.50
CA GLU A 390 -0.06 19.44 5.94
C GLU A 390 1.27 19.22 6.68
N ARG A 391 2.20 18.43 6.12
CA ARG A 391 3.56 18.24 6.67
C ARG A 391 4.38 19.52 6.68
N ARG A 392 4.26 20.37 5.66
CA ARG A 392 4.98 21.65 5.56
C ARG A 392 4.32 22.78 6.37
N GLY A 393 3.18 22.53 7.01
CA GLY A 393 2.42 23.56 7.72
C GLY A 393 1.71 24.57 6.80
N ALA A 394 1.60 24.28 5.50
CA ALA A 394 0.93 25.12 4.51
C ALA A 394 -0.61 25.00 4.61
N LYS A 395 -1.18 25.52 5.70
CA LYS A 395 -2.60 25.36 6.08
C LYS A 395 -3.58 25.87 5.02
N ASP A 396 -3.24 26.94 4.31
CA ASP A 396 -4.12 27.52 3.29
C ASP A 396 -4.22 26.67 2.03
N GLN A 397 -3.08 26.19 1.52
CA GLN A 397 -3.05 25.26 0.39
C GLN A 397 -3.77 23.95 0.74
N ALA A 398 -3.51 23.40 1.94
CA ALA A 398 -4.19 22.22 2.44
C ALA A 398 -5.72 22.39 2.48
N ARG A 399 -6.20 23.55 2.96
CA ARG A 399 -7.64 23.87 2.99
C ARG A 399 -8.25 23.92 1.59
N VAL A 400 -7.56 24.50 0.61
CA VAL A 400 -8.03 24.56 -0.79
C VAL A 400 -8.12 23.16 -1.41
N LEU A 401 -7.09 22.35 -1.20
CA LEU A 401 -7.04 20.96 -1.70
C LEU A 401 -8.15 20.11 -1.09
N ARG A 402 -8.39 20.24 0.22
CA ARG A 402 -9.48 19.55 0.93
C ARG A 402 -10.85 19.85 0.31
N LYS A 403 -11.18 21.14 0.13
CA LYS A 403 -12.42 21.56 -0.54
C LYS A 403 -12.53 21.09 -1.98
N ARG A 404 -11.40 20.86 -2.67
CA ARG A 404 -11.39 20.36 -4.05
C ARG A 404 -11.67 18.86 -4.09
N ILE A 405 -11.07 18.09 -3.19
CA ILE A 405 -11.31 16.64 -3.04
C ILE A 405 -12.78 16.39 -2.71
N GLU A 406 -13.33 17.06 -1.69
CA GLU A 406 -14.75 16.94 -1.28
C GLU A 406 -15.73 17.21 -2.43
N ARG A 407 -15.42 18.22 -3.28
CA ARG A 407 -16.25 18.55 -4.45
C ARG A 407 -16.20 17.49 -5.55
N ILE A 408 -15.06 16.82 -5.74
CA ILE A 408 -14.91 15.75 -6.75
C ILE A 408 -15.67 14.51 -6.27
N GLU A 409 -15.49 14.12 -5.02
CA GLU A 409 -16.15 12.95 -4.42
C GLU A 409 -17.68 13.16 -4.33
N GLY A 410 -18.14 14.36 -3.94
CA GLY A 410 -19.57 14.69 -3.90
C GLY A 410 -20.25 14.78 -5.27
N ARG A 411 -19.50 14.97 -6.36
CA ARG A 411 -20.02 14.91 -7.74
C ARG A 411 -20.15 13.49 -8.27
N GLY A 412 -19.31 12.56 -7.81
CA GLY A 412 -19.40 11.13 -8.13
C GLY A 412 -20.71 10.51 -7.61
N SER A 413 -21.01 10.75 -6.32
CA SER A 413 -22.22 10.24 -5.65
C SER A 413 -23.54 10.74 -6.27
N ARG A 414 -23.57 11.94 -6.88
CA ARG A 414 -24.77 12.46 -7.57
C ARG A 414 -24.95 11.96 -9.01
N ARG A 415 -23.89 11.46 -9.66
CA ARG A 415 -23.98 10.89 -11.02
C ARG A 415 -24.49 9.45 -10.98
N GLU A 416 -24.10 8.67 -9.98
CA GLU A 416 -24.59 7.30 -9.79
C GLU A 416 -26.10 7.26 -9.49
N GLY A 417 -26.63 8.22 -8.73
CA GLY A 417 -28.08 8.30 -8.44
C GLY A 417 -29.00 8.77 -9.58
N ARG A 418 -28.46 9.17 -10.75
CA ARG A 418 -29.26 9.56 -11.94
C ARG A 418 -29.26 8.51 -13.05
N GLY A 419 -28.50 7.42 -12.93
CA GLY A 419 -28.45 6.34 -13.91
C GLY A 419 -29.55 5.28 -13.78
N GLU A 420 -30.26 5.22 -12.66
CA GLU A 420 -31.30 4.19 -12.39
C GLU A 420 -32.75 4.68 -12.64
N ARG A 421 -32.93 5.81 -13.33
CA ARG A 421 -34.26 6.28 -13.78
C ARG A 421 -34.19 6.77 -15.22
N GLY A 422 -33.93 5.85 -16.14
CA GLY A 422 -34.01 6.05 -17.59
C GLY A 422 -34.67 4.85 -18.22
#